data_AF-A0A8T6VBX1-F1
#
_entry.id   AF-A0A8T6VBX1-F1
#
_cell.length_a   1.000
_cell.length_b   1.000
_cell.length_c   1.000
_cell.angle_alpha   90.00
_cell.angle_beta   90.00
_cell.angle_gamma   90.00
#
_symmetry.space_group_name_H-M   'P 1'
#
loop_
_entity.id
_entity.type
_entity.pdbx_description
1 polymer ?
#
loop_
_entity_poly.entity_id
_entity_poly.type
_entity_poly.pdbx_seq_one_letter_code
_entity_poly.pdbx_strand_id
1 'polypeptide(L)' 'SGLRALLRQDPDIIMVGEIRDEETASLAIHAALTGHIVLSTLHTSNSIGVIPRLIDMGIQKFLVPPTLNVAMAQRLVRRL' A
#
# COMPACT_ATOMS: atom_id res chain seq x y z
N SER A 1 11.32 7.54 6.24
CA SER A 1 12.63 7.98 5.70
C SER A 1 13.26 6.99 4.69
N GLY A 2 13.11 5.67 4.80
CA GLY A 2 13.65 4.71 3.81
C GLY A 2 12.98 4.74 2.42
N LEU A 3 11.64 4.81 2.38
CA LEU A 3 10.89 4.80 1.11
C LEU A 3 11.21 6.01 0.21
N ARG A 4 11.43 7.21 0.78
CA ARG A 4 11.82 8.40 -0.01
C ARG A 4 13.20 8.24 -0.66
N ALA A 5 14.10 7.49 -0.04
CA ALA A 5 15.43 7.25 -0.59
C ALA A 5 15.37 6.24 -1.75
N LEU A 6 14.56 5.19 -1.61
CA LEU A 6 14.36 4.17 -2.66
C LEU A 6 13.82 4.76 -3.96
N LEU A 7 12.93 5.76 -3.89
CA LEU A 7 12.41 6.44 -5.08
C LEU A 7 13.48 7.16 -5.92
N ARG A 8 14.68 7.40 -5.38
CA ARG A 8 15.81 7.97 -6.12
C ARG A 8 16.73 6.91 -6.72
N GLN A 9 16.35 5.65 -6.69
CA GLN A 9 17.14 4.53 -7.22
C GLN A 9 16.61 4.02 -8.56
N ASP A 10 15.72 4.76 -9.20
CA ASP A 10 15.06 4.36 -10.46
C ASP A 10 14.43 2.95 -10.39
N PRO A 11 13.63 2.62 -9.34
CA PRO A 11 13.07 1.29 -9.22
C PRO A 11 11.86 1.08 -10.13
N ASP A 12 11.66 -0.11 -10.66
CA ASP A 12 10.38 -0.49 -11.31
C ASP A 12 9.33 -0.95 -10.27
N ILE A 13 9.79 -1.68 -9.25
CA ILE A 13 8.95 -2.32 -8.22
C ILE A 13 9.48 -1.94 -6.84
N ILE A 14 8.56 -1.55 -5.96
CA ILE A 14 8.85 -1.10 -4.59
C ILE A 14 8.09 -1.99 -3.61
N MET A 15 8.80 -2.53 -2.62
CA MET A 15 8.18 -3.24 -1.49
C MET A 15 8.28 -2.40 -0.22
N VAL A 16 7.12 -2.07 0.35
CA VAL A 16 6.99 -1.41 1.66
C VAL A 16 6.46 -2.42 2.66
N GLY A 17 7.27 -2.84 3.64
CA GLY A 17 6.92 -3.93 4.56
C GLY A 17 5.49 -3.84 5.12
N GLU A 18 5.15 -2.69 5.72
CA GLU A 18 3.79 -2.36 6.14
C GLU A 18 3.56 -0.84 6.02
N ILE A 19 2.33 -0.43 5.73
CA ILE A 19 1.91 0.97 5.80
C ILE A 19 1.20 1.20 7.14
N ARG A 20 1.81 1.98 8.02
CA ARG A 20 1.31 2.22 9.38
C ARG A 20 0.71 3.59 9.60
N ASP A 21 1.13 4.56 8.81
CA ASP A 21 0.87 5.99 8.98
C ASP A 21 0.56 6.68 7.65
N GLU A 22 0.03 7.88 7.75
CA GLU A 22 -0.33 8.74 6.61
C GLU A 22 0.87 9.05 5.71
N GLU A 23 2.05 9.33 6.30
CA GLU A 23 3.24 9.69 5.54
C GLU A 23 3.66 8.56 4.58
N THR A 24 3.71 7.33 5.10
CA THR A 24 4.07 6.14 4.32
C THR A 24 3.00 5.81 3.30
N ALA A 25 1.72 5.93 3.68
CA ALA A 25 0.60 5.71 2.77
C ALA A 25 0.63 6.70 1.59
N SER A 26 0.81 7.99 1.89
CA SER A 26 0.87 9.06 0.89
C SER A 26 2.01 8.82 -0.09
N LEU A 27 3.18 8.44 0.42
CA LEU A 27 4.33 8.16 -0.43
C LEU A 27 4.14 6.93 -1.32
N ALA A 28 3.51 5.87 -0.81
CA ALA A 28 3.15 4.69 -1.60
C ALA A 28 2.15 5.03 -2.71
N ILE A 29 1.12 5.82 -2.41
CA ILE A 29 0.12 6.30 -3.37
C ILE A 29 0.78 7.16 -4.46
N HIS A 30 1.64 8.10 -4.08
CA HIS A 30 2.36 8.93 -5.05
C HIS A 30 3.32 8.11 -5.92
N ALA A 31 4.03 7.13 -5.36
CA ALA A 31 4.88 6.23 -6.13
C ALA A 31 4.08 5.42 -7.16
N ALA A 32 2.91 4.90 -6.76
CA ALA A 32 2.02 4.19 -7.68
C ALA A 32 1.52 5.07 -8.84
N LEU A 33 1.20 6.34 -8.56
CA LEU A 33 0.77 7.30 -9.59
C LEU A 33 1.88 7.72 -10.56
N THR A 34 3.14 7.57 -10.17
CA THR A 34 4.30 7.89 -11.01
C THR A 34 4.85 6.68 -11.77
N GLY A 35 4.09 5.58 -11.82
CA GLY A 35 4.40 4.41 -12.66
C GLY A 35 5.12 3.27 -11.95
N HIS A 36 5.31 3.35 -10.63
CA HIS A 36 5.95 2.29 -9.87
C HIS A 36 4.94 1.22 -9.43
N ILE A 37 5.30 -0.05 -9.50
CA ILE A 37 4.50 -1.10 -8.87
C ILE A 37 4.83 -1.12 -7.38
N VAL A 38 3.84 -0.81 -6.53
CA VAL A 38 4.04 -0.79 -5.08
C VAL A 38 3.34 -1.98 -4.43
N LEU A 39 4.11 -2.77 -3.68
CA LEU A 39 3.63 -3.88 -2.85
C LEU A 39 3.74 -3.51 -1.39
N SER A 40 2.68 -3.76 -0.62
CA SER A 40 2.69 -3.52 0.82
C SER A 40 1.68 -4.38 1.57
N THR A 41 1.74 -4.34 2.89
CA THR A 41 0.80 -5.04 3.78
C THR A 41 0.05 -4.06 4.68
N LEU A 42 -1.16 -4.46 5.06
CA LEU A 42 -2.04 -3.75 5.99
C LEU A 42 -2.72 -4.77 6.92
N HIS A 43 -2.85 -4.40 8.19
CA HIS A 43 -3.58 -5.19 9.17
C HIS A 43 -5.09 -4.94 9.09
N THR A 44 -5.75 -5.64 8.16
CA THR A 44 -7.21 -5.60 7.99
C THR A 44 -7.79 -7.02 8.00
N SER A 45 -9.03 -7.17 8.49
CA SER A 45 -9.65 -8.50 8.66
C SER A 45 -10.10 -9.15 7.34
N ASN A 46 -10.23 -8.37 6.27
CA ASN A 46 -10.63 -8.80 4.92
C ASN A 46 -10.06 -7.83 3.86
N SER A 47 -10.13 -8.21 2.59
CA SER A 47 -9.51 -7.46 1.48
C SER A 47 -10.14 -6.09 1.28
N ILE A 48 -11.48 -5.98 1.40
CA ILE A 48 -12.20 -4.72 1.24
C ILE A 48 -11.79 -3.71 2.32
N GLY A 49 -11.43 -4.18 3.52
CA GLY A 49 -10.98 -3.37 4.64
C GLY A 49 -9.75 -2.49 4.35
N VAL A 50 -8.99 -2.80 3.29
CA VAL A 50 -7.89 -1.94 2.83
C VAL A 50 -8.38 -0.53 2.44
N ILE A 51 -9.53 -0.43 1.78
CA ILE A 51 -10.06 0.85 1.29
C ILE A 51 -10.38 1.82 2.44
N PRO A 52 -11.26 1.48 3.41
CA PRO A 52 -11.52 2.38 4.54
C PRO A 52 -10.27 2.60 5.37
N ARG A 53 -9.38 1.60 5.50
CA ARG A 53 -8.13 1.77 6.25
C ARG A 53 -7.21 2.83 5.63
N LEU A 54 -7.07 2.88 4.31
CA LEU A 54 -6.32 3.92 3.62
C LEU A 54 -6.96 5.31 3.82
N ILE A 55 -8.29 5.38 3.73
CA ILE A 55 -9.04 6.63 3.94
C ILE A 55 -8.88 7.14 5.39
N ASP A 56 -8.97 6.23 6.38
CA ASP A 56 -8.78 6.55 7.79
C ASP A 56 -7.36 7.03 8.10
N MET A 57 -6.37 6.62 7.30
CA MET A 57 -4.99 7.12 7.36
C MET A 57 -4.77 8.42 6.57
N GLY A 58 -5.82 9.08 6.10
CA GLY A 58 -5.72 10.39 5.43
C GLY A 58 -5.62 10.35 3.91
N ILE A 59 -5.64 9.16 3.28
CA ILE A 59 -5.64 9.09 1.81
C ILE A 59 -6.96 9.58 1.24
N GLN A 60 -6.88 10.53 0.32
CA GLN A 60 -8.05 11.09 -0.34
C GLN A 60 -8.76 10.01 -1.17
N LYS A 61 -10.09 9.93 -1.03
CA LYS A 61 -10.92 8.88 -1.65
C LYS A 61 -10.72 8.74 -3.16
N PHE A 62 -10.50 9.85 -3.86
CA PHE A 62 -10.30 9.82 -5.31
C PHE A 62 -8.94 9.25 -5.75
N LEU A 63 -7.96 9.16 -4.84
CA LEU A 63 -6.66 8.56 -5.10
C LEU A 63 -6.68 7.04 -5.01
N VAL A 64 -7.66 6.44 -4.31
CA VAL A 64 -7.71 4.98 -4.11
C VAL A 64 -8.00 4.23 -5.42
N PRO A 65 -9.06 4.56 -6.20
CA PRO A 65 -9.34 3.84 -7.45
C PRO A 65 -8.20 3.80 -8.47
N PRO A 66 -7.45 4.90 -8.75
CA PRO A 66 -6.37 4.86 -9.74
C PRO A 66 -5.08 4.19 -9.24
N THR A 67 -4.95 3.89 -7.94
CA THR A 67 -3.70 3.34 -7.36
C THR A 67 -3.83 1.92 -6.81
N LEU A 68 -5.02 1.54 -6.35
CA LEU A 68 -5.25 0.23 -5.76
C LEU A 68 -5.68 -0.78 -6.84
N ASN A 69 -4.73 -1.60 -7.30
CA ASN A 69 -5.00 -2.65 -8.27
C ASN A 69 -5.58 -3.93 -7.64
N VAL A 70 -4.99 -4.40 -6.54
CA VAL A 70 -5.35 -5.67 -5.89
C VAL A 70 -5.23 -5.56 -4.37
N ALA A 71 -6.20 -6.12 -3.65
CA ALA A 71 -6.12 -6.36 -2.21
C ALA A 71 -6.40 -7.83 -1.91
N MET A 72 -5.48 -8.49 -1.18
CA MET A 72 -5.58 -9.90 -0.83
C MET A 72 -5.65 -10.07 0.69
N ALA A 73 -6.70 -10.74 1.17
CA ALA A 73 -6.77 -11.19 2.56
C ALA A 73 -6.29 -12.64 2.66
N GLN A 74 -5.31 -12.87 3.52
CA GLN A 74 -4.70 -14.18 3.69
C GLN A 74 -4.85 -14.68 5.13
N ARG A 75 -5.15 -15.97 5.28
CA ARG A 75 -5.12 -16.70 6.54
C ARG A 75 -4.33 -17.98 6.36
N LEU A 76 -3.59 -18.39 7.37
CA LEU A 76 -2.86 -19.66 7.39
C LEU A 76 -3.69 -20.69 8.14
N VAL A 77 -3.89 -21.86 7.54
CA VAL A 77 -4.57 -23.00 8.15
C VAL A 77 -3.56 -24.12 8.39
N ARG A 78 -3.75 -24.91 9.45
CA ARG A 78 -2.88 -26.04 9.74
C ARG A 78 -3.08 -27.13 8.69
N ARG A 79 -1.98 -27.75 8.26
CA ARG A 79 -2.03 -28.99 7.49
C ARG A 79 -2.35 -30.14 8.44
N LEU A 80 -3.26 -31.02 8.02
CA LEU A 80 -3.63 -32.24 8.76
C LEU A 80 -2.49 -33.26 8.74
#